data_AF-A0A6N3X7T5-F1
#
_entry.id   AF-A0A6N3X7T5-F1
#
_cell.length_a   1.000
_cell.length_b   1.000
_cell.length_c   1.000
_cell.angle_alpha   90.00
_cell.angle_beta   90.00
_cell.angle_gamma   90.00
#
_symmetry.space_group_name_H-M   'P 1'
#
loop_
_entity.id
_entity.type
_entity.pdbx_description
1 polymer ?
#
loop_
_entity_poly.entity_id
_entity_poly.type
_entity_poly.pdbx_seq_one_letter_code
_entity_poly.pdbx_strand_id
1 'polypeptide(L)'
;MVDRLDLQRISLALRRLSWGQFWIQLSLAVVAFVVLLLTSNGGLVAAAERSLGPGLALTTLAFLVLLFSLWQCWLVVRCGRALDSTGARPSRIETSRLLRRGILASLLGLVLASVGYQALAGSLFVQASLQAPGFFGGPMGTGVGRAGLVNYPITSIEMLSVLSNTQVLTAHLVGVIIGLWLLRRVH
;
A
#
# COMPACT_ATOMS: atom_id res chain seq x y z
N MET A 1 -22.43 18.21 28.27
CA MET A 1 -22.77 16.77 28.22
C MET A 1 -22.86 16.38 26.76
N VAL A 2 -22.19 15.31 26.31
CA VAL A 2 -22.30 14.86 24.91
C VAL A 2 -23.66 14.18 24.75
N ASP A 3 -24.47 14.64 23.80
CA ASP A 3 -25.79 14.06 23.58
C ASP A 3 -25.68 12.60 23.13
N ARG A 4 -26.61 11.77 23.62
CA ARG A 4 -26.66 10.34 23.28
C ARG A 4 -26.71 10.10 21.77
N LEU A 5 -27.38 10.99 21.04
CA LEU A 5 -27.51 10.98 19.59
C LEU A 5 -26.16 11.19 18.88
N ASP A 6 -25.29 12.04 19.43
CA ASP A 6 -23.96 12.29 18.86
C ASP A 6 -23.05 11.08 19.03
N LEU A 7 -23.13 10.39 20.17
CA LEU A 7 -22.38 9.14 20.40
C LEU A 7 -22.82 8.03 19.43
N GLN A 8 -24.12 7.90 19.17
CA GLN A 8 -24.65 6.94 18.19
C GLN A 8 -24.20 7.25 16.77
N ARG A 9 -24.21 8.53 16.37
CA ARG A 9 -23.68 8.98 15.06
C ARG A 9 -22.20 8.66 14.92
N ILE A 10 -21.39 8.92 15.94
CA ILE A 10 -19.96 8.60 15.94
C ILE A 10 -19.73 7.09 15.87
N SER A 11 -20.46 6.29 16.67
CA SER A 11 -20.37 4.82 16.64
C SER A 11 -20.68 4.26 15.25
N LEU A 12 -21.75 4.74 14.63
CA LEU A 12 -22.17 4.31 13.31
C LEU A 12 -21.17 4.72 12.23
N ALA A 13 -20.61 5.93 12.32
CA ALA A 13 -19.55 6.39 11.43
C ALA A 13 -18.29 5.53 11.52
N LEU A 14 -17.81 5.23 12.74
CA LEU A 14 -16.67 4.34 12.97
C LEU A 14 -16.90 2.96 12.35
N ARG A 15 -18.08 2.37 12.57
CA ARG A 15 -18.40 1.03 12.03
C ARG A 15 -18.48 1.04 10.50
N ARG A 16 -19.26 1.95 9.92
CA ARG A 16 -19.51 1.97 8.47
C ARG A 16 -18.24 2.28 7.69
N LEU A 17 -17.51 3.31 8.08
CA LEU A 17 -16.31 3.71 7.35
C LEU A 17 -15.15 2.75 7.54
N SER A 18 -14.96 2.17 8.73
CA SER A 18 -13.92 1.17 8.92
C SER A 18 -14.23 -0.15 8.21
N TRP A 19 -15.50 -0.52 8.04
CA TRP A 19 -15.86 -1.64 7.16
C TRP A 19 -15.63 -1.32 5.69
N GLY A 20 -16.01 -0.12 5.22
CA GLY A 20 -15.72 0.32 3.86
C GLY A 20 -14.21 0.33 3.57
N GLN A 21 -13.42 0.90 4.48
CA GLN A 21 -11.96 0.88 4.42
C GLN A 21 -11.41 -0.54 4.37
N PHE A 22 -11.88 -1.43 5.25
CA PHE A 22 -11.46 -2.82 5.29
C PHE A 22 -11.67 -3.53 3.96
N TRP A 23 -12.86 -3.42 3.35
CA TRP A 23 -13.15 -4.10 2.08
C TRP A 23 -12.35 -3.54 0.91
N ILE A 24 -12.17 -2.21 0.86
CA ILE A 24 -11.33 -1.57 -0.16
C ILE A 24 -9.87 -2.03 0.01
N GLN A 25 -9.33 -1.98 1.22
CA GLN A 25 -7.96 -2.41 1.47
C GLN A 25 -7.77 -3.90 1.20
N LEU A 26 -8.75 -4.74 1.51
CA LEU A 26 -8.70 -6.18 1.30
C LEU A 26 -8.69 -6.51 -0.20
N SER A 27 -9.56 -5.89 -1.01
CA SER A 27 -9.60 -6.16 -2.45
C SER A 27 -8.29 -5.75 -3.13
N LEU A 28 -7.75 -4.57 -2.79
CA LEU A 28 -6.45 -4.10 -3.28
C LEU A 28 -5.30 -5.01 -2.81
N ALA A 29 -5.34 -5.47 -1.55
CA ALA A 29 -4.36 -6.39 -0.99
C ALA A 29 -4.35 -7.75 -1.70
N VAL A 30 -5.52 -8.30 -2.04
CA VAL A 30 -5.61 -9.57 -2.79
C VAL A 30 -4.94 -9.44 -4.15
N VAL A 31 -5.21 -8.36 -4.90
CA VAL A 31 -4.57 -8.12 -6.21
C VAL A 31 -3.05 -8.00 -6.05
N ALA A 32 -2.58 -7.20 -5.09
CA ALA A 32 -1.15 -7.04 -4.83
C ALA A 32 -0.48 -8.37 -4.42
N PHE A 33 -1.14 -9.17 -3.57
CA PHE A 33 -0.62 -10.45 -3.09
C PHE A 33 -0.41 -11.45 -4.22
N VAL A 34 -1.39 -11.59 -5.11
CA VAL A 34 -1.28 -12.49 -6.27
C VAL A 34 -0.07 -12.11 -7.12
N VAL A 35 0.10 -10.81 -7.38
CA VAL A 35 1.23 -10.35 -8.19
C VAL A 35 2.58 -10.55 -7.48
N LEU A 36 2.68 -10.23 -6.18
CA LEU A 36 3.90 -10.47 -5.41
C LEU A 36 4.31 -11.94 -5.41
N LEU A 37 3.35 -12.87 -5.33
CA LEU A 37 3.61 -14.31 -5.42
C LEU A 37 4.16 -14.72 -6.80
N LEU A 38 3.61 -14.17 -7.88
CA LEU A 38 4.11 -14.43 -9.23
C LEU A 38 5.55 -13.94 -9.39
N THR A 39 5.87 -12.79 -8.80
CA THR A 39 7.23 -12.23 -8.84
C THR A 39 8.21 -13.00 -7.93
N SER A 40 7.77 -13.51 -6.77
CA SER A 40 8.64 -14.25 -5.84
C SER A 40 9.00 -15.66 -6.32
N ASN A 41 8.06 -16.38 -6.93
CA ASN A 41 8.21 -17.81 -7.23
C ASN A 41 9.11 -18.13 -8.43
N GLY A 42 9.49 -17.14 -9.24
CA GLY A 42 10.40 -17.33 -10.37
C GLY A 42 11.40 -16.19 -10.60
N GLY A 43 11.44 -15.19 -9.70
CA GLY A 43 11.91 -13.86 -10.09
C GLY A 43 12.85 -13.14 -9.13
N LEU A 44 13.11 -13.58 -7.89
CA LEU A 44 13.96 -12.80 -6.97
C LEU A 44 15.41 -12.64 -7.44
N VAL A 45 16.04 -13.72 -7.89
CA VAL A 45 17.39 -13.67 -8.52
C VAL A 45 17.32 -12.89 -9.82
N ALA A 46 16.32 -13.17 -10.66
CA ALA A 46 16.14 -12.49 -11.95
C ALA A 46 15.78 -10.99 -11.82
N ALA A 47 15.21 -10.55 -10.70
CA ALA A 47 14.87 -9.17 -10.39
C ALA A 47 16.06 -8.44 -9.76
N ALA A 48 16.94 -9.15 -9.04
CA ALA A 48 18.22 -8.62 -8.60
C ALA A 48 19.11 -8.27 -9.80
N GLU A 49 19.20 -9.18 -10.79
CA GLU A 49 19.90 -8.94 -12.07
C GLU A 49 19.33 -7.73 -12.85
N ARG A 50 18.05 -7.39 -12.64
CA ARG A 50 17.36 -6.28 -13.32
C ARG A 50 17.20 -5.03 -12.45
N SER A 51 17.89 -4.96 -11.30
CA SER A 51 17.84 -3.80 -10.38
C SER A 51 16.45 -3.44 -9.83
N LEU A 52 15.49 -4.37 -9.88
CA LEU A 52 14.13 -4.22 -9.33
C LEU A 52 14.05 -4.61 -7.85
N GLY A 53 15.07 -5.32 -7.34
CA GLY A 53 15.14 -5.86 -5.99
C GLY A 53 14.76 -4.87 -4.88
N PRO A 54 15.34 -3.66 -4.82
CA PRO A 54 15.00 -2.67 -3.79
C PRO A 54 13.52 -2.25 -3.84
N GLY A 55 12.97 -2.04 -5.03
CA GLY A 55 11.57 -1.65 -5.21
C GLY A 55 10.59 -2.75 -4.78
N LEU A 56 10.88 -4.00 -5.10
CA LEU A 56 10.11 -5.16 -4.67
C LEU A 56 10.19 -5.40 -3.15
N ALA A 57 11.36 -5.22 -2.55
CA ALA A 57 11.55 -5.35 -1.11
C ALA A 57 10.70 -4.31 -0.35
N LEU A 58 10.76 -3.04 -0.77
CA LEU A 58 9.96 -1.97 -0.18
C LEU A 58 8.46 -2.18 -0.38
N THR A 59 8.05 -2.69 -1.55
CA THR A 59 6.65 -3.05 -1.83
C THR A 59 6.16 -4.16 -0.90
N THR A 60 6.99 -5.20 -0.69
CA THR A 60 6.69 -6.29 0.24
C THR A 60 6.55 -5.78 1.67
N LEU A 61 7.46 -4.92 2.13
CA LEU A 61 7.36 -4.30 3.45
C LEU A 61 6.08 -3.45 3.59
N ALA A 62 5.76 -2.63 2.60
CA ALA A 62 4.54 -1.84 2.58
C ALA A 62 3.27 -2.73 2.60
N PHE A 63 3.32 -3.89 1.94
CA PHE A 63 2.25 -4.88 1.96
C PHE A 63 2.07 -5.51 3.35
N LEU A 64 3.15 -5.84 4.05
CA LEU A 64 3.06 -6.33 5.44
C LEU A 64 2.44 -5.27 6.38
N VAL A 65 2.77 -4.00 6.18
CA VAL A 65 2.13 -2.88 6.90
C VAL A 65 0.65 -2.78 6.55
N LEU A 66 0.26 -3.07 5.30
CA LEU A 66 -1.15 -3.12 4.89
C LEU A 66 -1.94 -4.21 5.63
N LEU A 67 -1.35 -5.40 5.82
CA LEU A 67 -1.97 -6.46 6.63
C LEU A 67 -2.21 -6.02 8.07
N PHE A 68 -1.26 -5.28 8.65
CA PHE A 68 -1.45 -4.67 9.97
C PHE A 68 -2.56 -3.62 9.95
N SER A 69 -2.68 -2.81 8.89
CA SER A 69 -3.75 -1.82 8.72
C SER A 69 -5.15 -2.47 8.63
N LEU A 70 -5.26 -3.62 7.96
CA LEU A 70 -6.49 -4.42 7.91
C LEU A 70 -6.92 -4.89 9.31
N TRP A 71 -5.97 -5.35 10.14
CA TRP A 71 -6.24 -5.64 11.54
C TRP A 71 -6.74 -4.38 12.27
N GLN A 72 -6.08 -3.24 12.10
CA GLN A 72 -6.49 -1.98 12.74
C GLN A 72 -7.95 -1.61 12.40
N CYS A 73 -8.39 -1.78 11.16
CA CYS A 73 -9.78 -1.53 10.76
C CYS A 73 -10.77 -2.32 11.62
N TRP A 74 -10.49 -3.60 11.87
CA TRP A 74 -11.33 -4.46 12.70
C TRP A 74 -11.39 -3.97 14.16
N LEU A 75 -10.27 -3.49 14.71
CA LEU A 75 -10.26 -2.90 16.06
C LEU A 75 -11.11 -1.63 16.14
N VAL A 76 -11.11 -0.79 15.11
CA VAL A 76 -11.94 0.42 15.06
C VAL A 76 -13.43 0.05 14.97
N VAL A 77 -13.79 -0.98 14.19
CA VAL A 77 -15.16 -1.51 14.16
C VAL A 77 -15.59 -2.02 15.54
N ARG A 78 -14.71 -2.75 16.25
CA ARG A 78 -14.96 -3.23 17.62
C ARG A 78 -15.15 -2.06 18.60
N CYS A 79 -14.34 -1.01 18.48
CA CYS A 79 -14.47 0.21 19.27
C CYS A 79 -15.82 0.90 19.03
N GLY A 80 -16.24 1.02 17.76
CA GLY A 80 -17.55 1.54 17.39
C GLY A 80 -18.71 0.74 18.01
N ARG A 81 -18.61 -0.59 18.04
CA ARG A 81 -19.61 -1.45 18.71
C ARG A 81 -19.62 -1.25 20.24
N ALA A 82 -18.46 -1.06 20.86
CA ALA A 82 -18.37 -0.81 22.30
C ALA A 82 -18.98 0.55 22.70
N LEU A 83 -18.84 1.58 21.85
CA LEU A 83 -19.44 2.91 22.07
C LEU A 83 -20.97 2.89 22.13
N ASP A 84 -21.62 1.99 21.38
CA ASP A 84 -23.08 1.84 21.35
C ASP A 84 -23.60 0.99 22.51
N SER A 85 -22.70 0.31 23.25
CA SER A 85 -23.09 -0.58 24.34
C SER A 85 -23.45 0.18 25.63
N THR A 86 -24.26 -0.47 26.47
CA THR A 86 -24.65 0.00 27.81
C THR A 86 -23.56 -0.26 28.87
N GLY A 87 -22.49 -0.98 28.52
CA GLY A 87 -21.38 -1.31 29.42
C GLY A 87 -20.26 -0.27 29.43
N ALA A 88 -19.03 -0.71 29.69
CA ALA A 88 -17.84 0.15 29.72
C ALA A 88 -17.56 0.74 28.33
N ARG A 89 -17.74 2.06 28.20
CA ARG A 89 -17.54 2.80 26.95
C ARG A 89 -16.10 3.28 26.84
N PRO A 90 -15.44 3.12 25.69
CA PRO A 90 -14.11 3.64 25.49
C PRO A 90 -14.14 5.18 25.54
N SER A 91 -13.12 5.76 26.14
CA SER A 91 -12.94 7.20 26.21
C SER A 91 -12.62 7.79 24.83
N ARG A 92 -12.86 9.10 24.66
CA ARG A 92 -12.43 9.83 23.46
C ARG A 92 -10.91 9.74 23.24
N ILE A 93 -10.13 9.70 24.33
CA ILE A 93 -8.68 9.59 24.28
C ILE A 93 -8.26 8.21 23.75
N GLU A 94 -8.87 7.13 24.24
CA GLU A 94 -8.58 5.78 23.73
C GLU A 94 -8.96 5.62 22.26
N THR A 95 -10.14 6.14 21.89
CA THR A 95 -10.62 6.12 20.50
C THR A 95 -9.65 6.89 19.59
N SER A 96 -9.27 8.11 19.96
CA SER A 96 -8.34 8.92 19.16
C SER A 96 -6.93 8.31 19.08
N ARG A 97 -6.43 7.68 20.14
CA ARG A 97 -5.16 6.92 20.12
C ARG A 97 -5.21 5.76 19.14
N LEU A 98 -6.31 5.00 19.13
CA LEU A 98 -6.51 3.90 18.18
C LEU A 98 -6.49 4.40 16.73
N LEU A 99 -7.22 5.47 16.42
CA LEU A 99 -7.25 6.06 15.08
C LEU A 99 -5.87 6.59 14.66
N ARG A 100 -5.18 7.32 15.54
CA ARG A 100 -3.83 7.83 15.27
C ARG A 100 -2.84 6.71 14.95
N ARG A 101 -2.91 5.58 15.66
CA ARG A 101 -2.08 4.40 15.35
C ARG A 101 -2.36 3.85 13.95
N GLY A 102 -3.63 3.77 13.54
CA GLY A 102 -4.00 3.35 12.19
C GLY A 102 -3.53 4.32 11.10
N ILE A 103 -3.61 5.63 11.35
CA ILE A 103 -3.11 6.68 10.44
C ILE A 103 -1.59 6.59 10.31
N LEU A 104 -0.86 6.46 11.43
CA LEU A 104 0.61 6.32 11.41
C LEU A 104 1.05 5.06 10.64
N ALA A 105 0.37 3.93 10.84
CA ALA A 105 0.63 2.72 10.06
C ALA A 105 0.39 2.93 8.56
N SER A 106 -0.72 3.59 8.19
CA SER A 106 -1.03 3.87 6.79
C SER A 106 -0.05 4.89 6.17
N LEU A 107 0.40 5.89 6.92
CA LEU A 107 1.44 6.82 6.47
C LEU A 107 2.79 6.13 6.26
N LEU A 108 3.19 5.25 7.20
CA LEU A 108 4.41 4.46 7.05
C LEU A 108 4.34 3.59 5.79
N GLY A 109 3.23 2.89 5.60
CA GLY A 109 2.98 2.08 4.41
C GLY A 109 2.98 2.90 3.12
N LEU A 110 2.40 4.10 3.14
CA LEU A 110 2.39 5.03 2.01
C LEU A 110 3.79 5.51 1.63
N VAL A 111 4.63 5.84 2.62
CA VAL A 111 6.03 6.23 2.40
C VAL A 111 6.82 5.08 1.79
N LEU A 112 6.73 3.88 2.38
CA LEU A 112 7.41 2.68 1.86
C LEU A 112 6.96 2.36 0.42
N ALA A 113 5.65 2.42 0.16
CA ALA A 113 5.12 2.17 -1.18
C ALA A 113 5.58 3.23 -2.19
N SER A 114 5.63 4.51 -1.80
CA SER A 114 6.07 5.60 -2.67
C SER A 114 7.55 5.49 -3.03
N VAL A 115 8.42 5.18 -2.06
CA VAL A 115 9.85 4.94 -2.34
C VAL A 115 10.02 3.68 -3.20
N GLY A 116 9.26 2.62 -2.90
CA GLY A 116 9.23 1.40 -3.72
C GLY A 116 8.81 1.69 -5.16
N TYR A 117 7.81 2.54 -5.37
CA TYR A 117 7.36 2.98 -6.69
C TYR A 117 8.48 3.68 -7.45
N GLN A 118 9.16 4.64 -6.83
CA GLN A 118 10.25 5.38 -7.47
C GLN A 118 11.41 4.45 -7.88
N ALA A 119 11.73 3.43 -7.08
CA ALA A 119 12.74 2.44 -7.42
C ALA A 119 12.32 1.55 -8.60
N LEU A 120 11.07 1.09 -8.64
CA LEU A 120 10.53 0.31 -9.76
C LEU A 120 10.43 1.15 -11.04
N ALA A 121 9.83 2.34 -10.95
CA ALA A 121 9.67 3.24 -12.09
C ALA A 121 11.02 3.73 -12.63
N GLY A 122 11.99 4.02 -11.75
CA GLY A 122 13.33 4.45 -12.15
C GLY A 122 14.11 3.38 -12.90
N SER A 123 14.10 2.13 -12.40
CA SER A 123 14.75 1.01 -13.09
C SER A 123 14.12 0.73 -14.45
N LEU A 124 12.79 0.70 -14.51
CA LEU A 124 12.04 0.53 -15.75
C LEU A 124 12.22 1.69 -16.73
N PHE A 125 12.35 2.91 -16.24
CA PHE A 125 12.64 4.09 -17.07
C PHE A 125 14.01 3.97 -17.75
N VAL A 126 15.05 3.56 -16.99
CA VAL A 126 16.39 3.31 -17.56
C VAL A 126 16.32 2.19 -18.59
N GLN A 127 15.65 1.08 -18.26
CA GLN A 127 15.49 -0.06 -19.16
C GLN A 127 14.76 0.33 -20.46
N ALA A 128 13.65 1.07 -20.37
CA ALA A 128 12.91 1.58 -21.52
C ALA A 128 13.78 2.52 -22.38
N SER A 129 14.60 3.36 -21.74
CA SER A 129 15.46 4.31 -22.45
C SER A 129 16.60 3.65 -23.22
N LEU A 130 17.04 2.46 -22.80
CA LEU A 130 18.03 1.64 -23.51
C LEU A 130 17.41 0.85 -24.68
N GLN A 131 16.09 0.60 -24.66
CA GLN A 131 15.35 -0.08 -25.72
C GLN A 131 14.92 0.86 -26.85
N ALA A 132 14.66 2.14 -26.53
CA ALA A 132 14.31 3.14 -27.52
C ALA A 132 15.56 3.59 -28.32
N PRO A 133 15.52 3.60 -29.67
CA PRO A 133 16.58 4.22 -30.48
C PRO A 133 16.70 5.72 -30.13
N GLY A 134 17.89 6.18 -29.72
CA GLY A 134 18.09 7.60 -29.34
C GLY A 134 18.83 7.81 -28.01
N PHE A 135 18.26 8.62 -27.09
CA PHE A 135 18.89 9.26 -25.90
C PHE A 135 19.97 8.43 -25.16
N PHE A 136 19.78 7.12 -24.98
CA PHE A 136 20.79 6.19 -24.45
C PHE A 136 21.02 4.93 -25.32
N GLY A 137 20.27 4.73 -26.41
CA GLY A 137 20.25 3.50 -27.21
C GLY A 137 21.00 3.61 -28.55
N GLY A 138 22.05 2.81 -28.73
CA GLY A 138 22.68 2.55 -30.04
C GLY A 138 21.88 1.56 -30.89
N PRO A 139 22.23 1.34 -32.18
CA PRO A 139 21.41 0.58 -33.13
C PRO A 139 21.04 -0.78 -32.57
N MET A 140 19.73 -1.10 -32.62
CA MET A 140 19.15 -2.40 -32.29
C MET A 140 19.88 -3.50 -33.09
N GLY A 141 20.88 -4.09 -32.47
CA GLY A 141 21.65 -5.22 -32.98
C GLY A 141 21.91 -6.15 -31.82
N THR A 142 21.77 -7.43 -32.05
CA THR A 142 21.99 -8.57 -31.15
C THR A 142 23.45 -8.71 -30.66
N GLY A 143 24.12 -7.61 -30.36
CA GLY A 143 25.50 -7.54 -29.92
C GLY A 143 25.58 -7.21 -28.45
N VAL A 144 26.23 -8.09 -27.69
CA VAL A 144 26.71 -7.87 -26.33
C VAL A 144 27.24 -6.44 -26.20
N GLY A 145 26.49 -5.58 -25.52
CA GLY A 145 26.92 -4.24 -25.16
C GLY A 145 28.17 -4.33 -24.28
N ARG A 146 29.15 -3.46 -24.57
CA ARG A 146 30.52 -3.41 -24.03
C ARG A 146 30.68 -3.27 -22.50
N ALA A 147 29.63 -3.52 -21.71
CA ALA A 147 29.65 -3.51 -20.25
C ALA A 147 28.50 -4.31 -19.61
N GLY A 148 28.10 -5.47 -20.15
CA GLY A 148 27.18 -6.40 -19.45
C GLY A 148 25.74 -5.92 -19.23
N LEU A 149 25.39 -4.70 -19.64
CA LEU A 149 24.02 -4.19 -19.66
C LEU A 149 23.29 -4.81 -20.85
N VAL A 150 22.76 -6.00 -20.64
CA VAL A 150 21.93 -6.67 -21.64
C VAL A 150 20.64 -5.87 -21.83
N ASN A 151 20.34 -5.52 -23.08
CA ASN A 151 19.11 -4.85 -23.49
C ASN A 151 17.93 -5.83 -23.45
N TYR A 152 17.57 -6.33 -22.25
CA TYR A 152 16.42 -7.21 -22.08
C TYR A 152 15.14 -6.40 -22.27
N PRO A 153 14.18 -6.87 -23.12
CA PRO A 153 12.86 -6.30 -23.23
C PRO A 153 12.17 -6.18 -21.86
N ILE A 154 11.35 -5.14 -21.68
CA ILE A 154 10.49 -5.04 -20.49
C ILE A 154 9.45 -6.16 -20.57
N THR A 155 9.36 -6.93 -19.51
CA THR A 155 8.47 -8.08 -19.39
C THR A 155 7.18 -7.72 -18.66
N SER A 156 6.11 -8.48 -18.92
CA SER A 156 4.81 -8.24 -18.28
C SER A 156 4.87 -8.38 -16.76
N ILE A 157 5.73 -9.25 -16.23
CA ILE A 157 5.87 -9.45 -14.77
C ILE A 157 6.46 -8.22 -14.07
N GLU A 158 7.30 -7.44 -14.76
CA GLU A 158 7.87 -6.19 -14.23
C GLU A 158 6.81 -5.09 -14.20
N MET A 159 5.96 -5.00 -15.25
CA MET A 159 4.80 -4.10 -15.25
C MET A 159 3.78 -4.48 -14.18
N LEU A 160 3.51 -5.78 -14.00
CA LEU A 160 2.66 -6.26 -12.91
C LEU A 160 3.26 -5.88 -11.56
N SER A 161 4.58 -5.96 -11.38
CA SER A 161 5.22 -5.55 -10.12
C SER A 161 4.95 -4.08 -9.77
N VAL A 162 4.94 -3.18 -10.77
CA VAL A 162 4.49 -1.78 -10.59
C VAL A 162 3.01 -1.73 -10.20
N LEU A 163 2.15 -2.47 -10.90
CA LEU A 163 0.73 -2.56 -10.55
C LEU A 163 0.55 -2.95 -9.09
N SER A 164 1.20 -4.02 -8.62
CA SER A 164 1.15 -4.46 -7.22
C SER A 164 1.50 -3.34 -6.24
N ASN A 165 2.60 -2.62 -6.50
CA ASN A 165 3.00 -1.49 -5.66
C ASN A 165 1.91 -0.41 -5.62
N THR A 166 1.35 -0.05 -6.77
CA THR A 166 0.30 0.98 -6.82
C THR A 166 -0.97 0.57 -6.08
N GLN A 167 -1.36 -0.72 -6.10
CA GLN A 167 -2.48 -1.21 -5.29
C GLN A 167 -2.24 -1.02 -3.79
N VAL A 168 -1.03 -1.36 -3.31
CA VAL A 168 -0.63 -1.16 -1.90
C VAL A 168 -0.61 0.33 -1.54
N LEU A 169 -0.07 1.17 -2.43
CA LEU A 169 -0.03 2.62 -2.27
C LEU A 169 -1.44 3.20 -2.13
N THR A 170 -2.35 2.85 -3.03
CA THR A 170 -3.75 3.29 -3.00
C THR A 170 -4.47 2.81 -1.73
N ALA A 171 -4.21 1.58 -1.29
CA ALA A 171 -4.81 1.04 -0.07
C ALA A 171 -4.42 1.85 1.18
N HIS A 172 -3.15 2.26 1.27
CA HIS A 172 -2.66 3.13 2.35
C HIS A 172 -3.21 4.56 2.25
N LEU A 173 -3.29 5.12 1.04
CA LEU A 173 -3.88 6.44 0.81
C LEU A 173 -5.34 6.49 1.30
N VAL A 174 -6.15 5.49 0.94
CA VAL A 174 -7.54 5.35 1.42
C VAL A 174 -7.58 5.27 2.95
N GLY A 175 -6.66 4.51 3.55
CA GLY A 175 -6.55 4.39 5.01
C GLY A 175 -6.24 5.72 5.71
N VAL A 176 -5.36 6.54 5.13
CA VAL A 176 -5.06 7.89 5.64
C VAL A 176 -6.27 8.81 5.52
N ILE A 177 -6.92 8.84 4.35
CA ILE A 177 -8.09 9.71 4.09
C ILE A 177 -9.23 9.40 5.07
N ILE A 178 -9.60 8.11 5.19
CA ILE A 178 -10.68 7.69 6.09
C ILE A 178 -10.28 7.88 7.54
N GLY A 179 -9.04 7.55 7.91
CA GLY A 179 -8.51 7.73 9.26
C GLY A 179 -8.55 9.20 9.73
N LEU A 180 -8.09 10.13 8.89
CA LEU A 180 -8.13 11.57 9.19
C LEU A 180 -9.56 12.09 9.31
N TRP A 181 -10.45 11.65 8.43
CA TRP A 181 -11.87 12.01 8.49
C TRP A 181 -12.53 11.54 9.79
N LEU A 182 -12.27 10.28 10.19
CA LEU A 182 -12.78 9.73 11.45
C LEU A 182 -12.16 10.45 12.67
N LEU A 183 -10.87 10.81 12.62
CA LEU A 183 -10.21 11.52 13.71
C LEU A 183 -10.82 12.92 13.91
N ARG A 184 -11.13 13.63 12.81
CA ARG A 184 -11.82 14.92 12.84
C ARG A 184 -13.25 14.82 13.37
N ARG A 185 -13.93 13.69 13.21
CA ARG A 185 -15.28 13.46 13.76
C ARG A 185 -15.31 13.19 15.26
N VAL A 186 -14.22 12.68 15.83
CA VAL A 186 -14.13 12.35 17.25
C VAL A 186 -13.73 13.56 18.11
N HIS A 187 -13.02 14.53 17.52
CA HIS A 187 -12.70 15.81 18.15
C HIS A 187 -13.88 16.77 17.97
#